data_AF-A0A449B3P3-F1
#
_entry.id   AF-A0A449B3P3-F1
#
_cell.length_a   1.000
_cell.length_b   1.000
_cell.length_c   1.000
_cell.angle_alpha   90.00
_cell.angle_beta   90.00
_cell.angle_gamma   90.00
#
_symmetry.space_group_name_H-M   'P 1'
#
loop_
_entity.id
_entity.type
_entity.pdbx_description
1 polymer ?
#
loop_
_entity_poly.entity_id
_entity_poly.type
_entity_poly.pdbx_seq_one_letter_code
_entity_poly.pdbx_strand_id
1 'polypeptide(L)'
;MKKIIKPLKMKFLWIWILGIVLGIFIPYSIFDLLNKWNKLDITQIIIVISFSAFILVYFILSIIFLSMQIRIIKRKRDLNNTLNKLKKDESLNKAKIKEIELEINALEELYYSKEKR
;
A
#
# COMPACT_ATOMS: atom_id res chain seq x y z
N MET A 1 -4.10 -2.63 -22.13
CA MET A 1 -3.68 -2.89 -20.73
C MET A 1 -2.32 -2.28 -20.31
N LYS A 2 -1.64 -1.44 -21.12
CA LYS A 2 -0.30 -0.89 -20.77
C LYS A 2 -0.27 0.40 -19.92
N LYS A 3 -1.39 1.09 -19.66
CA LYS A 3 -1.41 2.41 -18.98
C LYS A 3 -1.79 2.40 -17.49
N ILE A 4 -2.06 1.25 -16.89
CA ILE A 4 -2.77 1.16 -15.60
C ILE A 4 -1.82 1.08 -14.38
N ILE A 5 -0.52 0.84 -14.58
CA ILE A 5 0.45 0.61 -13.50
C ILE A 5 1.14 1.92 -13.04
N LYS A 6 0.89 3.04 -13.73
CA LYS A 6 1.48 4.34 -13.37
C LYS A 6 1.07 4.94 -12.00
N PRO A 7 0.03 4.51 -11.25
CA PRO A 7 -0.38 5.22 -10.04
C PRO A 7 0.21 4.68 -8.73
N LEU A 8 0.91 3.53 -8.70
CA LEU A 8 1.76 3.24 -7.54
C LEU A 8 2.94 4.23 -7.64
N LYS A 9 2.85 5.37 -6.93
CA LYS A 9 3.95 6.34 -6.88
C LYS A 9 5.24 5.56 -6.59
N MET A 10 6.27 5.70 -7.44
CA MET A 10 7.59 5.07 -7.22
C MET A 10 8.12 5.32 -5.80
N LYS A 11 7.77 6.45 -5.18
CA LYS A 11 8.08 6.77 -3.77
C LYS A 11 7.58 5.70 -2.79
N PHE A 12 6.39 5.13 -3.01
CA PHE A 12 5.87 4.05 -2.17
C PHE A 12 6.47 2.68 -2.53
N LEU A 13 6.91 2.47 -3.78
CA LEU A 13 7.59 1.24 -4.21
C LEU A 13 8.81 0.90 -3.34
N TRP A 14 9.57 1.92 -2.94
CA TRP A 14 10.72 1.74 -2.04
C TRP A 14 10.33 1.25 -0.65
N ILE A 15 9.22 1.74 -0.10
CA ILE A 15 8.66 1.26 1.18
C ILE A 15 8.22 -0.20 1.06
N TRP A 16 7.66 -0.60 -0.10
CA TRP A 16 7.32 -1.99 -0.40
C TRP A 16 8.55 -2.91 -0.44
N ILE A 17 9.57 -2.50 -1.20
CA ILE A 17 10.81 -3.26 -1.36
C ILE A 17 11.49 -3.39 0.01
N LEU A 18 11.57 -2.30 0.77
CA LEU A 18 12.13 -2.31 2.12
C LEU A 18 11.35 -3.26 3.04
N GLY A 19 10.01 -3.21 3.01
CA GLY A 19 9.16 -4.11 3.78
C GLY A 19 9.39 -5.60 3.47
N ILE A 20 9.54 -5.95 2.19
CA ILE A 20 9.82 -7.33 1.76
C ILE A 20 11.22 -7.78 2.19
N VAL A 21 12.24 -6.94 1.96
CA VAL A 21 13.62 -7.22 2.36
C VAL A 21 13.71 -7.44 3.87
N LEU A 22 13.08 -6.56 4.65
CA LEU A 22 13.03 -6.67 6.10
C LEU A 22 12.23 -7.89 6.58
N GLY A 23 11.12 -8.23 5.91
CA GLY A 23 10.32 -9.42 6.19
C GLY A 23 11.08 -10.73 6.00
N ILE A 24 11.99 -10.80 5.02
CA ILE A 24 12.88 -11.95 4.80
C ILE A 24 14.03 -11.97 5.82
N PHE A 25 14.45 -10.80 6.31
CA PHE A 25 15.53 -10.68 7.28
C PHE A 25 15.15 -11.17 8.69
N ILE A 26 13.87 -11.06 9.08
CA ILE A 26 13.35 -11.56 10.37
C ILE A 26 13.60 -13.08 10.56
N PRO A 27 13.12 -13.98 9.68
CA PRO A 27 13.31 -15.42 9.86
C PRO A 27 14.79 -15.82 9.83
N TYR A 28 15.61 -15.14 9.03
CA TYR A 28 17.06 -15.34 9.03
C TYR A 28 17.69 -14.96 10.38
N SER A 29 17.31 -13.81 10.95
CA SER A 29 17.83 -13.33 12.24
C SER A 29 17.41 -14.24 13.39
N ILE A 30 16.17 -14.74 13.38
CA ILE A 30 15.68 -15.70 14.38
C ILE A 30 16.39 -17.05 14.24
N PHE A 31 16.64 -17.52 13.01
CA PHE A 31 17.37 -18.76 12.78
C PHE A 31 18.83 -18.68 13.23
N ASP A 32 19.52 -17.57 12.95
CA ASP A 32 20.89 -17.35 13.43
C ASP A 32 20.94 -17.25 14.97
N LEU A 33 19.91 -16.64 15.59
CA LEU A 33 19.76 -16.60 17.04
C LEU A 33 19.62 -18.01 17.64
N LEU A 34 18.78 -18.87 17.06
CA LEU A 34 18.60 -20.25 17.51
C LEU A 34 19.89 -21.06 17.36
N ASN A 35 20.62 -20.87 16.26
CA ASN A 35 21.86 -21.61 15.98
C ASN A 35 23.03 -21.19 16.89
N LYS A 36 23.01 -19.94 17.39
CA LYS A 36 24.05 -19.38 18.27
C LYS A 36 23.56 -19.12 19.70
N TRP A 37 22.41 -19.66 20.09
CA TRP A 37 21.76 -19.38 21.38
C TRP A 37 22.69 -19.59 22.58
N ASN A 38 23.51 -20.66 22.55
CA ASN A 38 24.47 -20.97 23.61
C ASN A 38 25.75 -20.11 23.60
N LYS A 39 25.95 -19.27 22.57
CA LYS A 39 27.13 -18.41 22.38
C LYS A 39 26.82 -16.91 22.46
N LEU A 40 25.53 -16.54 22.52
CA LEU A 40 25.07 -15.17 22.54
C LEU A 40 24.80 -14.73 23.98
N ASP A 41 25.24 -13.52 24.32
CA ASP A 41 24.90 -12.90 25.60
C ASP A 41 23.41 -12.54 25.65
N ILE A 42 22.83 -12.54 26.84
CA ILE A 42 21.42 -12.17 27.09
C ILE A 42 21.08 -10.83 26.44
N THR A 43 22.00 -9.86 26.49
CA THR A 43 21.83 -8.55 25.85
C THR A 43 21.67 -8.64 24.33
N GLN A 44 22.43 -9.51 23.66
CA GLN A 44 22.34 -9.71 22.21
C GLN A 44 21.02 -10.38 21.83
N ILE A 45 20.56 -11.34 22.64
CA ILE A 45 19.26 -12.00 22.46
C ILE A 45 18.12 -10.97 22.55
N ILE A 46 18.14 -10.10 23.57
CA ILE A 46 17.14 -9.05 23.73
C ILE A 46 17.13 -8.09 22.52
N ILE A 47 18.32 -7.66 22.06
CA ILE A 47 18.43 -6.76 20.90
C ILE A 47 17.81 -7.38 19.65
N VAL A 48 18.11 -8.65 19.34
CA VAL A 48 17.57 -9.32 18.15
C VAL A 48 16.06 -9.49 18.24
N ILE A 49 15.53 -9.85 19.41
CA ILE A 49 14.07 -9.98 19.63
C ILE A 49 13.38 -8.62 19.47
N SER A 50 13.89 -7.58 20.12
CA SER A 50 13.33 -6.22 20.03
C SER A 50 13.38 -5.68 18.61
N PHE A 51 14.50 -5.88 17.90
CA PHE A 51 14.65 -5.48 16.50
C PHE A 51 13.69 -6.22 15.58
N SER A 52 13.56 -7.54 15.75
CA SER A 52 12.62 -8.37 14.98
C SER A 52 11.17 -7.95 15.22
N ALA A 53 10.80 -7.66 16.46
CA ALA A 53 9.46 -7.17 16.82
C ALA A 53 9.17 -5.80 16.18
N PHE A 54 10.13 -4.88 16.20
CA PHE A 54 9.99 -3.57 15.57
C PHE A 54 9.79 -3.67 14.05
N ILE A 55 10.58 -4.53 13.39
CA ILE A 55 10.42 -4.79 11.96
C ILE A 55 9.03 -5.39 11.68
N LEU A 56 8.56 -6.32 12.50
CA LEU A 56 7.26 -6.95 12.32
C LEU A 56 6.13 -5.90 12.38
N VAL A 57 6.18 -4.97 13.34
CA VAL A 57 5.21 -3.87 13.43
C VAL A 57 5.25 -3.00 12.18
N TYR A 58 6.45 -2.62 11.72
CA TYR A 58 6.60 -1.84 10.49
C TYR A 58 6.04 -2.57 9.25
N PHE A 59 6.27 -3.88 9.16
CA PHE A 59 5.78 -4.72 8.07
C PHE A 59 4.24 -4.79 8.07
N ILE A 60 3.61 -4.97 9.24
CA ILE A 60 2.15 -4.97 9.38
C ILE A 60 1.57 -3.62 8.96
N LEU A 61 2.12 -2.50 9.43
CA LEU A 61 1.67 -1.16 9.04
C LEU A 61 1.80 -0.94 7.54
N SER A 62 2.89 -1.42 6.94
CA SER A 62 3.08 -1.39 5.49
C SER A 62 1.96 -2.16 4.79
N ILE A 63 1.65 -3.40 5.17
CA ILE A 63 0.56 -4.20 4.58
C ILE A 63 -0.81 -3.51 4.69
N ILE A 64 -1.11 -2.91 5.84
CA ILE A 64 -2.36 -2.16 6.06
C ILE A 64 -2.44 -1.02 5.05
N PHE A 65 -1.35 -0.27 4.88
CA PHE A 65 -1.27 0.78 3.88
C PHE A 65 -1.46 0.23 2.45
N LEU A 66 -0.90 -0.95 2.10
CA LEU A 66 -1.16 -1.58 0.78
C LEU A 66 -2.64 -1.74 0.54
N SER A 67 -3.29 -2.32 1.54
CA SER A 67 -4.66 -2.80 1.44
C SER A 67 -5.60 -1.63 1.25
N MET A 68 -5.34 -0.52 1.96
CA MET A 68 -6.05 0.74 1.77
C MET A 68 -5.83 1.31 0.36
N GLN A 69 -4.59 1.31 -0.14
CA GLN A 69 -4.25 1.84 -1.46
C GLN A 69 -4.90 1.02 -2.58
N ILE A 70 -4.86 -0.31 -2.51
CA ILE A 70 -5.54 -1.23 -3.44
C ILE A 70 -7.06 -0.97 -3.43
N ARG A 71 -7.66 -0.80 -2.24
CA ARG A 71 -9.10 -0.52 -2.12
C ARG A 71 -9.49 0.78 -2.80
N ILE A 72 -8.70 1.85 -2.64
CA ILE A 72 -8.94 3.14 -3.31
C ILE A 72 -8.81 3.01 -4.83
N ILE A 73 -7.77 2.34 -5.31
CA ILE A 73 -7.59 2.10 -6.76
C ILE A 73 -8.75 1.28 -7.34
N LYS A 74 -9.20 0.23 -6.62
CA LYS A 74 -10.33 -0.60 -7.04
C LYS A 74 -11.62 0.22 -7.12
N ARG A 75 -11.93 1.00 -6.09
CA ARG A 75 -13.11 1.89 -6.07
C ARG A 75 -13.06 2.92 -7.21
N LYS A 76 -11.91 3.56 -7.45
CA LYS A 76 -11.73 4.49 -8.58
C LYS A 76 -11.96 3.80 -9.93
N ARG A 77 -11.52 2.55 -10.09
CA ARG A 77 -11.74 1.75 -11.31
C ARG A 77 -13.21 1.44 -11.52
N ASP A 78 -13.93 1.03 -10.48
CA ASP A 78 -15.35 0.71 -10.56
C ASP A 78 -16.19 1.95 -10.88
N LEU A 79 -15.85 3.11 -10.30
CA LEU A 79 -16.48 4.40 -10.62
C LEU A 79 -16.20 4.82 -12.08
N ASN A 80 -14.96 4.68 -12.56
CA ASN A 80 -14.61 4.97 -13.96
C ASN A 80 -15.33 4.05 -14.96
N ASN A 81 -15.49 2.77 -14.62
CA ASN A 81 -16.25 1.83 -15.45
C ASN A 81 -17.74 2.20 -15.49
N THR A 82 -18.30 2.62 -14.36
CA THR A 82 -19.68 3.11 -14.26
C THR A 82 -19.87 4.40 -15.06
N LEU A 83 -18.93 5.35 -14.98
CA LEU A 83 -18.92 6.57 -15.78
C LEU A 83 -18.89 6.27 -17.29
N ASN A 84 -18.02 5.36 -17.73
CA ASN A 84 -17.90 5.00 -19.15
C ASN A 84 -19.13 4.25 -19.69
N LYS A 85 -19.83 3.48 -18.84
CA LYS A 85 -21.12 2.87 -19.20
C LYS A 85 -22.20 3.95 -19.31
N LEU A 86 -22.32 4.83 -18.32
CA LEU A 86 -23.30 5.93 -18.31
C LEU A 86 -23.10 6.94 -19.44
N LYS A 87 -21.86 7.17 -19.91
CA LYS A 87 -21.57 8.04 -21.06
C LYS A 87 -21.90 7.39 -22.41
N LYS A 88 -21.99 6.05 -22.48
CA LYS A 88 -22.38 5.32 -23.70
C LYS A 88 -23.90 5.24 -23.86
N ASP A 89 -24.63 5.20 -22.76
CA ASP A 89 -26.08 5.28 -22.76
C ASP A 89 -26.47 6.78 -22.77
N GLU A 90 -26.59 7.37 -23.98
CA GLU A 90 -26.84 8.81 -24.23
C GLU A 90 -28.09 9.42 -23.53
N SER A 91 -28.85 8.65 -22.74
CA SER A 91 -30.14 9.05 -22.18
C SER A 91 -30.24 9.17 -20.65
N LEU A 92 -29.19 8.92 -19.84
CA LEU A 92 -29.37 8.86 -18.38
C LEU A 92 -28.51 9.85 -17.57
N ASN A 93 -29.18 10.96 -17.26
CA ASN A 93 -29.02 11.81 -16.07
C ASN A 93 -27.64 12.49 -15.89
N LYS A 94 -27.45 13.62 -16.59
CA LYS A 94 -26.29 14.54 -16.47
C LYS A 94 -25.91 14.85 -15.01
N ALA A 95 -26.87 14.83 -14.08
CA ALA A 95 -26.61 15.04 -12.65
C ALA A 95 -25.82 13.88 -12.02
N LYS A 96 -26.16 12.61 -12.33
CA LYS A 96 -25.45 11.42 -11.82
C LYS A 96 -24.04 11.30 -12.38
N ILE A 97 -23.85 11.70 -13.64
CA ILE A 97 -22.52 11.73 -14.26
C ILE A 97 -21.62 12.74 -13.53
N LYS A 98 -22.17 13.93 -13.23
CA LYS A 98 -21.45 14.98 -12.50
C LYS A 98 -21.12 14.58 -11.06
N GLU A 99 -22.00 13.83 -10.40
CA GLU A 99 -21.77 13.28 -9.06
C GLU A 99 -20.63 12.24 -9.05
N ILE A 100 -20.61 11.32 -10.01
CA ILE A 100 -19.53 10.33 -10.14
C ILE A 100 -18.20 11.00 -10.49
N GLU A 101 -18.20 12.03 -11.34
CA GLU A 101 -17.01 12.83 -11.64
C GLU A 101 -16.48 13.57 -10.40
N LEU A 102 -17.37 14.11 -9.56
CA LEU A 102 -17.00 14.73 -8.29
C LEU A 102 -16.40 13.71 -7.31
N GLU A 103 -16.97 12.51 -7.21
CA GLU A 103 -16.43 11.45 -6.35
C GLU A 103 -15.05 10.95 -6.84
N ILE A 104 -14.86 10.83 -8.16
CA ILE A 104 -13.56 10.48 -8.74
C ILE A 104 -12.53 11.58 -8.47
N ASN A 105 -12.91 12.85 -8.62
CA ASN A 105 -12.04 13.99 -8.31
C ASN A 105 -11.68 14.07 -6.82
N ALA A 106 -12.64 13.82 -5.93
CA ALA A 106 -12.40 13.79 -4.49
C ALA A 106 -11.44 12.64 -4.10
N LEU A 107 -11.62 11.46 -4.69
CA LEU A 107 -10.70 10.32 -4.51
C LEU A 107 -9.32 10.63 -5.09
N GLU A 108 -9.24 11.38 -6.19
CA GLU A 108 -7.97 11.81 -6.78
C GLU A 108 -7.26 12.84 -5.90
N GLU A 109 -7.98 13.81 -5.32
CA GLU A 109 -7.39 14.79 -4.39
C GLU A 109 -6.94 14.14 -3.07
N LEU A 110 -7.72 13.23 -2.49
CA LEU A 110 -7.34 12.47 -1.30
C LEU A 110 -6.13 11.56 -1.54
N TYR A 111 -6.04 10.93 -2.71
CA TYR A 111 -5.02 9.94 -3.00
C TYR A 111 -3.73 10.55 -3.54
N TYR A 112 -3.84 11.57 -4.39
CA TYR A 112 -2.65 12.19 -4.96
C TYR A 112 -2.05 13.24 -4.03
N SER A 113 -2.86 13.88 -3.18
CA SER A 113 -2.67 15.25 -2.72
C SER A 113 -2.22 16.11 -3.91
N LYS A 114 -2.97 17.17 -4.24
CA LYS A 114 -2.29 18.23 -4.98
C LYS A 114 -1.20 18.73 -4.03
N GLU A 115 0.00 18.24 -4.22
CA GLU A 115 1.27 18.91 -3.93
C GLU A 115 1.25 20.15 -4.85
N LYS A 116 0.31 21.06 -4.57
CA LYS A 116 0.25 22.40 -5.11
C LYS A 116 0.97 23.25 -4.08
N ARG A 117 2.25 23.45 -4.40
CA ARG A 117 3.25 24.33 -3.80
C ARG A 117 4.12 23.68 -2.74
#